data_AF-A0A7K7WW33-F1
#
_entry.id   AF-A0A7K7WW33-F1
#
_cell.length_a   1.000
_cell.length_b   1.000
_cell.length_c   1.000
_cell.angle_alpha   90.00
_cell.angle_beta   90.00
_cell.angle_gamma   90.00
#
_symmetry.space_group_name_H-M   'P 1'
#
loop_
_entity.id
_entity.type
_entity.pdbx_description
1 polymer ?
#
loop_
_entity_poly.entity_id
_entity_poly.type
_entity_poly.pdbx_seq_one_letter_code
_entity_poly.pdbx_strand_id
1 'polypeptide(L)'
;SLDKNCCVMRYTTAGQLFNIIAPREFVDFSYTTSYEDGLLSCGISLDYGEVRLNFVHGFNHPCGWFCIPLEDHPSHSVLACYIQTELQGMLPQSAVDTAMVSLI
;
A
#
# COMPACT_ATOMS: atom_id res chain seq x y z
N SER A 1 -21.62 10.42 -1.02
CA SER A 1 -20.31 11.11 -0.96
C SER A 1 -19.40 10.28 -0.09
N LEU A 2 -18.13 10.11 -0.46
CA LEU A 2 -17.15 9.54 0.49
C LEU A 2 -17.00 10.51 1.67
N ASP A 3 -16.86 9.98 2.88
CA ASP A 3 -16.53 10.75 4.08
C ASP A 3 -15.13 11.35 3.95
N LYS A 4 -14.84 12.44 4.69
CA LYS A 4 -13.53 13.13 4.66
C LYS A 4 -12.34 12.22 4.95
N ASN A 5 -12.58 11.06 5.56
CA ASN A 5 -11.56 10.13 6.00
C ASN A 5 -11.39 8.94 5.04
N CYS A 6 -12.11 8.90 3.92
CA CYS A 6 -11.91 7.89 2.89
C CYS A 6 -11.72 8.52 1.50
N CYS A 7 -10.93 7.85 0.68
CA CYS A 7 -10.76 8.21 -0.72
C CYS A 7 -10.48 6.98 -1.58
N VAL A 8 -10.65 7.13 -2.89
CA VAL A 8 -10.10 6.19 -3.88
C VAL A 8 -8.91 6.88 -4.51
N MET A 9 -7.76 6.23 -4.48
CA MET A 9 -6.51 6.77 -5.03
C MET A 9 -6.00 5.87 -6.14
N ARG A 10 -5.50 6.49 -7.21
CA ARG A 10 -4.75 5.82 -8.27
C ARG A 10 -3.31 6.31 -8.24
N TYR A 11 -2.35 5.39 -8.22
CA TYR A 11 -0.93 5.73 -8.19
C TYR A 11 -0.07 4.71 -8.94
N THR A 12 1.15 5.10 -9.28
CA THR A 12 2.12 4.27 -9.98
C THR A 12 3.41 4.12 -9.20
N THR A 13 4.02 2.94 -9.21
CA THR A 13 5.36 2.71 -8.64
C THR A 13 6.46 2.90 -9.68
N ALA A 14 7.65 3.27 -9.24
CA ALA A 14 8.84 3.21 -10.09
C ALA A 14 9.23 1.75 -10.38
N GLY A 15 10.01 1.52 -11.44
CA GLY A 15 10.63 0.21 -11.64
C GLY A 15 11.59 -0.14 -10.51
N GLN A 16 11.61 -1.40 -10.10
CA GLN A 16 12.43 -1.90 -9.00
C GLN A 16 13.48 -2.90 -9.51
N LEU A 17 14.54 -3.09 -8.72
CA LEU A 17 15.62 -4.05 -9.00
C LEU A 17 16.18 -3.92 -10.42
N PHE A 18 16.64 -2.71 -10.79
CA PHE A 18 17.14 -2.40 -12.14
C PHE A 18 16.13 -2.76 -13.26
N ASN A 19 14.84 -2.50 -13.03
CA ASN A 19 13.72 -2.79 -13.93
C ASN A 19 13.45 -4.29 -14.20
N ILE A 20 13.96 -5.20 -13.36
CA ILE A 20 13.47 -6.59 -13.33
C ILE A 20 11.95 -6.58 -13.02
N ILE A 21 11.53 -5.68 -12.15
CA ILE A 21 10.11 -5.39 -11.89
C ILE A 21 9.79 -4.05 -12.54
N ALA A 22 9.02 -4.09 -13.63
CA ALA A 22 8.53 -2.88 -14.29
C ALA A 22 7.59 -2.05 -13.37
N PRO A 23 7.33 -0.77 -13.67
CA PRO A 23 6.30 0.02 -12.98
C PRO A 23 4.96 -0.72 -12.83
N ARG A 24 4.27 -0.49 -11.71
CA ARG A 24 2.92 -1.02 -11.44
C ARG A 24 1.95 0.12 -11.19
N GLU A 25 0.71 -0.02 -11.67
CA GLU A 25 -0.40 0.86 -11.29
C GLU A 25 -1.24 0.17 -10.22
N PHE A 26 -1.73 0.95 -9.25
CA PHE A 26 -2.66 0.51 -8.21
C PHE A 26 -3.84 1.48 -8.14
N VAL A 27 -5.02 0.95 -7.84
CA VAL A 27 -6.23 1.74 -7.55
C VAL A 27 -6.78 1.25 -6.24
N ASP A 28 -6.58 2.02 -5.18
CA ASP A 28 -6.88 1.59 -3.81
C ASP A 28 -7.97 2.44 -3.20
N PHE A 29 -8.89 1.78 -2.49
CA PHE A 29 -9.66 2.43 -1.45
C PHE A 29 -8.75 2.65 -0.25
N SER A 30 -8.81 3.84 0.33
CA SER A 30 -8.11 4.20 1.55
C SER A 30 -9.10 4.73 2.57
N TYR A 31 -8.91 4.36 3.83
CA TYR A 31 -9.69 4.82 4.97
C TYR A 31 -8.79 5.08 6.17
N THR A 32 -8.96 6.24 6.79
CA THR A 32 -8.28 6.60 8.03
C THR A 32 -9.29 6.72 9.17
N THR A 33 -9.01 6.10 10.30
CA THR A 33 -9.85 6.21 11.50
C THR A 33 -8.99 6.28 12.75
N SER A 34 -9.57 6.81 13.83
CA SER A 34 -8.98 6.66 15.16
C SER A 34 -8.91 5.18 15.54
N TYR A 35 -7.79 4.79 16.13
CA TYR A 35 -7.56 3.45 16.68
C TYR A 35 -6.77 3.62 17.98
N GLU A 36 -7.36 3.21 19.11
CA GLU A 36 -6.83 3.51 20.45
C GLU A 36 -6.54 5.02 20.60
N ASP A 37 -5.38 5.40 21.13
CA ASP A 37 -4.92 6.79 21.24
C ASP A 37 -4.20 7.29 19.95
N GLY A 38 -4.33 6.54 18.86
CA GLY A 38 -3.64 6.78 17.60
C GLY A 38 -4.55 6.71 16.38
N LEU A 39 -3.97 6.30 15.26
CA LEU A 39 -4.63 6.22 13.96
C LEU A 39 -4.38 4.88 13.29
N LEU A 40 -5.41 4.37 12.62
CA LEU A 40 -5.32 3.33 11.61
C LEU A 40 -5.55 3.98 10.25
N SER A 41 -4.61 3.80 9.32
CA SER A 41 -4.81 4.08 7.90
C SER A 41 -4.72 2.77 7.13
N CYS A 42 -5.82 2.32 6.54
CA CYS A 42 -5.90 1.05 5.85
C CYS A 42 -6.50 1.17 4.45
N GLY A 43 -6.28 0.15 3.62
CA GLY A 43 -6.78 0.14 2.27
C GLY A 43 -6.81 -1.24 1.64
N ILE A 44 -7.40 -1.28 0.46
CA ILE A 44 -7.50 -2.46 -0.41
C ILE A 44 -7.65 -1.98 -1.86
N SER A 45 -7.06 -2.71 -2.81
CA SER A 45 -7.29 -2.45 -4.22
C SER A 45 -8.74 -2.68 -4.62
N LEU A 46 -9.23 -1.83 -5.52
CA LEU A 46 -10.53 -1.90 -6.13
C LEU A 46 -10.41 -2.24 -7.61
N ASP A 47 -11.33 -3.04 -8.11
CA ASP A 47 -11.59 -3.12 -9.56
C ASP A 47 -12.43 -1.89 -9.97
N TYR A 48 -11.75 -0.75 -10.16
CA TYR A 48 -12.39 0.55 -10.37
C TYR A 48 -11.70 1.43 -11.42
N GLY A 49 -12.48 1.85 -12.41
CA GLY A 49 -12.07 2.80 -13.45
C GLY A 49 -11.57 2.14 -14.74
N GLU A 50 -10.94 2.93 -15.60
CA GLU A 50 -10.46 2.47 -16.90
C GLU A 50 -9.11 1.74 -16.79
N VAL A 51 -9.02 0.54 -17.37
CA VAL A 51 -7.78 -0.25 -17.39
C VAL A 51 -6.80 0.37 -18.37
N ARG A 52 -5.69 0.89 -17.86
CA ARG A 52 -4.61 1.43 -18.70
C ARG A 52 -3.70 0.31 -19.17
N LEU A 53 -3.59 0.17 -20.49
CA LEU A 53 -2.81 -0.90 -21.15
C LEU A 53 -1.28 -0.78 -20.96
N ASN A 54 -0.78 0.38 -20.52
CA ASN A 54 0.67 0.64 -20.42
C ASN A 54 1.29 0.19 -19.09
N PHE A 55 0.48 -0.30 -18.14
CA PHE A 55 0.94 -0.72 -16.84
C PHE A 55 0.45 -2.14 -16.54
N VAL A 56 1.29 -2.91 -15.85
CA VAL A 56 0.80 -4.07 -15.12
C VAL A 56 0.09 -3.54 -13.88
N HIS A 57 -1.15 -3.95 -13.67
CA HIS A 57 -1.93 -3.55 -12.51
C HIS A 57 -1.55 -4.44 -11.34
N GLY A 58 -0.99 -3.84 -10.30
CA GLY A 58 -0.77 -4.55 -9.05
C GLY A 58 -2.06 -4.59 -8.24
N PHE A 59 -2.11 -5.47 -7.25
CA PHE A 59 -3.24 -5.61 -6.35
C PHE A 59 -2.76 -5.63 -4.90
N ASN A 60 -3.20 -4.66 -4.12
CA ASN A 60 -3.06 -4.68 -2.67
C ASN A 60 -4.27 -5.40 -2.06
N HIS A 61 -3.99 -6.52 -1.40
CA HIS A 61 -4.91 -7.08 -0.42
C HIS A 61 -5.06 -6.13 0.78
N PRO A 62 -6.01 -6.37 1.71
CA PRO A 62 -6.13 -5.57 2.92
C PRO A 62 -4.78 -5.29 3.58
N CYS A 63 -4.43 -4.02 3.65
CA CYS A 63 -3.14 -3.54 4.12
C CYS A 63 -3.31 -2.23 4.91
N GLY A 64 -2.27 -1.80 5.62
CA GLY A 64 -2.35 -0.54 6.35
C GLY A 64 -1.25 -0.30 7.36
N TRP A 65 -1.44 0.80 8.08
CA TRP A 65 -0.50 1.36 9.04
C TRP A 65 -1.25 1.70 10.34
N PHE A 66 -0.72 1.21 11.44
CA PHE A 66 -1.08 1.64 12.79
C PHE A 66 -0.03 2.64 13.26
N CYS A 67 -0.47 3.82 13.67
CA CYS A 67 0.39 4.84 14.25
C CYS A 67 -0.11 5.12 15.67
N ILE A 68 0.59 4.61 16.68
CA ILE A 68 0.16 4.65 18.09
C ILE A 68 1.23 5.37 18.90
N PRO A 69 0.89 6.39 19.72
CA PRO A 69 1.86 7.07 20.57
C PRO A 69 2.48 6.10 21.59
N LEU A 70 3.76 6.30 21.93
CA LEU A 70 4.41 5.55 23.02
C LEU A 70 3.93 6.09 24.37
N GLU A 71 3.51 5.19 25.27
CA GLU A 71 2.99 5.55 26.60
C GLU A 71 3.96 6.44 27.39
N ASP A 72 5.26 6.07 27.42
CA ASP A 72 6.28 6.80 28.17
C ASP A 72 6.86 8.02 27.43
N HIS A 73 6.64 8.10 26.11
CA HIS A 73 7.19 9.13 25.23
C HIS A 73 6.16 9.62 24.21
N PRO A 74 5.15 10.41 24.61
CA PRO A 74 4.04 10.81 23.73
C PRO A 74 4.43 11.63 22.50
N SER A 75 5.65 12.17 22.47
CA SER A 75 6.23 12.82 21.29
C SER A 75 6.72 11.84 20.21
N HIS A 76 6.65 10.54 20.47
CA HIS A 76 7.07 9.45 19.59
C HIS A 76 5.92 8.48 19.38
N SER A 77 5.95 7.75 18.27
CA SER A 77 4.93 6.76 17.93
C SER A 77 5.57 5.47 17.43
N VAL A 78 4.90 4.35 17.71
CA VAL A 78 5.14 3.08 17.02
C VAL A 78 4.36 3.10 15.73
N LEU A 79 5.06 2.81 14.63
CA LEU A 79 4.46 2.60 13.32
C LEU A 79 4.53 1.11 12.99
N ALA A 80 3.39 0.43 13.03
CA ALA A 80 3.28 -0.96 12.60
C ALA A 80 2.61 -1.03 11.23
N CYS A 81 3.21 -1.76 10.30
CA CYS A 81 2.72 -1.88 8.93
C CYS A 81 2.36 -3.31 8.57
N TYR A 82 1.29 -3.46 7.81
CA TYR A 82 0.89 -4.72 7.19
C TYR A 82 0.78 -4.46 5.70
N ILE A 83 1.69 -5.05 4.92
CA ILE A 83 1.75 -4.89 3.47
C ILE A 83 1.52 -6.25 2.84
N GLN A 84 0.50 -6.35 1.99
CA GLN A 84 0.14 -7.57 1.28
C GLN A 84 -0.12 -7.26 -0.20
N THR A 85 0.96 -7.01 -0.93
CA THR A 85 0.94 -6.60 -2.33
C THR A 85 1.19 -7.79 -3.26
N GLU A 86 0.31 -7.98 -4.23
CA GLU A 86 0.54 -8.79 -5.41
C GLU A 86 0.97 -7.90 -6.58
N LEU A 87 2.23 -8.00 -6.97
CA LEU A 87 2.74 -7.24 -8.12
C LEU A 87 2.20 -7.73 -9.47
N GLN A 88 1.69 -8.97 -9.52
CA GLN A 88 1.22 -9.65 -10.72
C GLN A 88 2.27 -9.72 -11.86
N GLY A 89 1.87 -10.40 -12.94
CA GLY A 89 2.73 -10.70 -14.08
C GLY A 89 3.66 -11.89 -13.85
N MET A 90 4.50 -12.19 -14.84
CA MET A 90 5.48 -13.27 -14.75
C MET A 90 6.79 -12.75 -14.16
N LEU A 91 6.92 -12.82 -12.84
CA LEU A 91 8.12 -12.41 -12.11
C LEU A 91 8.75 -13.61 -11.39
N PRO A 92 10.09 -13.70 -11.30
CA PRO A 92 10.74 -14.63 -10.39
C PRO A 92 10.36 -14.31 -8.94
N GLN A 93 9.95 -15.31 -8.16
CA GLN A 93 9.52 -15.11 -6.77
C GLN A 93 10.62 -14.45 -5.93
N SER A 94 11.89 -14.82 -6.14
CA SER A 94 13.02 -14.20 -5.44
C SER A 94 13.14 -12.68 -5.69
N ALA A 95 12.79 -12.21 -6.90
CA ALA A 95 12.77 -10.79 -7.19
C ALA A 95 11.61 -10.09 -6.47
N VAL A 96 10.43 -10.74 -6.41
CA VAL A 96 9.27 -10.25 -5.65
C VAL A 96 9.64 -10.12 -4.17
N ASP A 97 10.17 -11.19 -3.56
CA ASP A 97 10.53 -11.22 -2.14
C ASP A 97 11.56 -10.12 -1.80
N THR A 98 12.59 -9.96 -2.64
CA THR A 98 13.62 -8.93 -2.45
C THR A 98 13.03 -7.52 -2.56
N ALA A 99 12.15 -7.29 -3.52
CA ALA A 99 11.51 -5.98 -3.71
C ALA A 99 10.56 -5.64 -2.55
N MET A 100 9.79 -6.62 -2.04
CA MET A 100 8.88 -6.43 -0.92
C MET A 100 9.61 -6.10 0.38
N VAL A 101 10.74 -6.76 0.65
CA VAL A 101 11.57 -6.42 1.82
C VAL A 101 12.16 -5.01 1.70
N SER A 102 12.47 -4.55 0.49
CA SER A 102 13.04 -3.22 0.26
C SER A 102 12.00 -2.07 0.33
N LEU A 103 10.70 -2.39 0.48
CA LEU A 103 9.62 -1.40 0.62
C LEU A 103 9.42 -0.94 2.07
N ILE A 104 9.97 -1.69 3.04
CA ILE A 104 9.92 -1.43 4.49
C ILE A 104 11.20 -0.73 4.91
#